data_AF-A0A920SUG1-F1
#
_entry.id   AF-A0A920SUG1-F1
#
_cell.length_a   1.000
_cell.length_b   1.000
_cell.length_c   1.000
_cell.angle_alpha   90.00
_cell.angle_beta   90.00
_cell.angle_gamma   90.00
#
_symmetry.space_group_name_H-M   'P 1'
#
loop_
_entity.id
_entity.type
_entity.pdbx_description
1 polymer ?
#
loop_
_entity_poly.entity_id
_entity_poly.type
_entity_poly.pdbx_seq_one_letter_code
_entity_poly.pdbx_strand_id
1 'polypeptide(L)'
;MIRMGSSLSIIATGTMACLAFLEFRSVPALILPAMLFAFSNGLVVANSTIGAVSSAARPVAGFASGLSGSFQLAFGSLVAWLTVYLGAAEDVRIGISVVFTMAVAGTVLAFLVAPEHSKSTA
;
A
#
# COMPACT_ATOMS: atom_id res chain seq x y z
N MET A 1 10.95 -9.57 0.87
CA MET A 1 9.49 -9.86 0.87
C MET A 1 8.63 -8.68 0.44
N ILE A 2 9.00 -7.45 0.78
CA ILE A 2 8.29 -6.21 0.40
C ILE A 2 8.03 -6.12 -1.11
N ARG A 3 9.04 -6.35 -1.96
CA ARG A 3 8.90 -6.31 -3.43
C ARG A 3 7.86 -7.29 -3.99
N MET A 4 7.82 -8.52 -3.47
CA MET A 4 6.87 -9.54 -3.92
C MET A 4 5.44 -9.19 -3.50
N GLY A 5 5.27 -8.65 -2.29
CA GLY A 5 4.01 -8.09 -1.83
C GLY A 5 3.55 -6.93 -2.71
N SER A 6 4.42 -5.95 -3.01
CA SER A 6 4.07 -4.78 -3.84
C SER A 6 3.66 -5.19 -5.27
N SER A 7 4.37 -6.14 -5.89
CA SER A 7 3.97 -6.67 -7.21
C SER A 7 2.57 -7.31 -7.17
N LEU A 8 2.26 -8.06 -6.11
CA LEU A 8 0.94 -8.66 -5.92
C LEU A 8 -0.15 -7.59 -5.70
N SER A 9 0.19 -6.49 -5.01
CA SER A 9 -0.69 -5.35 -4.77
C SER A 9 -1.06 -4.66 -6.09
N ILE A 10 -0.08 -4.38 -6.95
CA ILE A 10 -0.31 -3.79 -8.28
C ILE A 10 -1.23 -4.68 -9.11
N ILE A 11 -0.99 -5.99 -9.15
CA ILE A 11 -1.80 -6.91 -9.94
C ILE A 11 -3.25 -6.90 -9.43
N ALA A 12 -3.44 -6.94 -8.11
CA ALA A 12 -4.76 -6.90 -7.50
C ALA A 12 -5.49 -5.57 -7.76
N THR A 13 -4.84 -4.44 -7.52
CA THR A 13 -5.41 -3.10 -7.77
C THR A 13 -5.65 -2.85 -9.27
N GLY A 14 -4.76 -3.34 -10.13
CA GLY A 14 -4.93 -3.27 -11.59
C GLY A 14 -6.11 -4.11 -12.07
N THR A 15 -6.32 -5.29 -11.50
CA THR A 15 -7.49 -6.13 -11.78
C THR A 15 -8.77 -5.44 -11.32
N MET A 16 -8.77 -4.84 -10.12
CA MET A 16 -9.91 -4.03 -9.64
C MET A 16 -10.20 -2.84 -10.56
N ALA A 17 -9.16 -2.10 -10.97
CA ALA A 17 -9.32 -0.97 -11.87
C ALA A 17 -9.91 -1.41 -13.21
N CYS A 18 -9.39 -2.48 -13.81
CA CYS A 18 -9.88 -3.03 -15.07
C CYS A 18 -11.36 -3.45 -15.00
N LEU A 19 -11.73 -4.23 -13.97
CA LEU A 19 -13.13 -4.65 -13.76
C LEU A 19 -14.07 -3.46 -13.57
N ALA A 20 -13.61 -2.42 -12.89
CA ALA A 20 -14.42 -1.23 -12.66
C ALA A 20 -14.54 -0.32 -13.90
N PHE A 21 -13.54 -0.28 -14.78
CA PHE A 21 -13.63 0.39 -16.09
C PHE A 21 -14.54 -0.35 -17.07
N LEU A 22 -14.65 -1.68 -16.95
CA LEU A 22 -15.59 -2.52 -17.70
C LEU A 22 -17.01 -2.55 -17.11
N GLU A 23 -17.29 -1.69 -16.11
CA GLU A 23 -18.58 -1.57 -15.41
C GLU A 23 -19.08 -2.85 -14.70
N PHE A 24 -18.23 -3.88 -14.58
CA PHE A 24 -18.51 -5.07 -13.77
C PHE A 24 -18.31 -4.76 -12.28
N ARG A 25 -19.29 -4.05 -11.71
CA ARG A 25 -19.33 -3.68 -10.28
C ARG A 25 -20.07 -4.69 -9.39
N SER A 26 -20.10 -5.96 -9.77
CA SER A 26 -20.71 -7.00 -8.96
C SER A 26 -19.82 -7.37 -7.77
N VAL A 27 -20.41 -7.42 -6.58
CA VAL A 27 -19.73 -7.80 -5.32
C VAL A 27 -18.79 -9.02 -5.46
N PRO A 28 -19.20 -10.15 -6.08
CA PRO A 28 -18.31 -11.29 -6.24
C PRO A 28 -17.12 -11.05 -7.18
N ALA A 29 -17.25 -10.18 -8.19
CA ALA A 29 -16.16 -9.85 -9.11
C ALA A 29 -15.05 -9.04 -8.43
N LEU A 30 -15.41 -8.23 -7.43
CA LEU A 30 -14.48 -7.37 -6.70
C LEU A 30 -13.87 -8.02 -5.46
N ILE A 31 -14.52 -9.04 -4.88
CA ILE A 31 -14.05 -9.72 -3.66
C ILE A 31 -12.70 -10.40 -3.86
N LEU A 32 -12.49 -11.12 -4.96
CA LEU A 32 -11.28 -11.90 -5.16
C LEU A 32 -10.03 -10.99 -5.33
N PRO A 33 -10.08 -9.93 -6.16
CA PRO A 33 -9.05 -8.91 -6.17
C PRO A 33 -8.87 -8.19 -4.83
N ALA A 34 -9.95 -7.91 -4.09
CA ALA A 34 -9.88 -7.25 -2.78
C ALA A 34 -9.12 -8.10 -1.76
N MET A 35 -9.40 -9.40 -1.74
CA MET A 35 -8.71 -10.35 -0.87
C MET A 35 -7.23 -10.45 -1.21
N LEU A 36 -6.88 -10.48 -2.50
CA LEU A 36 -5.49 -10.51 -2.95
C LEU A 36 -4.74 -9.23 -2.56
N PHE A 37 -5.40 -8.07 -2.70
CA PHE A 37 -4.87 -6.78 -2.26
C PHE A 37 -4.67 -6.72 -0.74
N ALA A 38 -5.66 -7.19 0.04
CA ALA A 38 -5.57 -7.24 1.50
C ALA A 38 -4.44 -8.16 1.98
N PHE A 39 -4.32 -9.34 1.36
CA PHE A 39 -3.23 -10.28 1.65
C PHE A 39 -1.86 -9.67 1.32
N SER A 40 -1.74 -9.05 0.14
CA SER A 40 -0.54 -8.32 -0.26
C SER A 40 -0.15 -7.24 0.75
N ASN A 41 -1.09 -6.40 1.17
CA ASN A 41 -0.83 -5.37 2.18
C ASN A 41 -0.40 -5.95 3.52
N GLY A 42 -0.95 -7.10 3.93
CA GLY A 42 -0.49 -7.82 5.12
C GLY A 42 1.00 -8.19 5.04
N LEU A 43 1.50 -8.54 3.86
CA LEU A 43 2.93 -8.80 3.63
C LEU A 43 3.74 -7.50 3.54
N VAL A 44 3.31 -6.52 2.74
CA VAL A 44 4.10 -5.29 2.51
C VAL A 44 4.19 -4.44 3.76
N VAL A 45 3.06 -4.13 4.40
CA VAL A 45 2.99 -3.20 5.52
C VAL A 45 3.74 -3.76 6.72
N ALA A 46 3.51 -5.03 7.08
CA ALA A 46 4.20 -5.64 8.21
C ALA A 46 5.73 -5.66 8.01
N ASN A 47 6.21 -6.07 6.84
CA ASN A 47 7.64 -6.12 6.55
C ASN A 47 8.26 -4.70 6.48
N SER A 48 7.53 -3.71 5.97
CA SER A 48 8.00 -2.33 5.90
C SER A 48 8.11 -1.69 7.28
N THR A 49 7.12 -1.93 8.16
CA THR A 49 7.15 -1.45 9.55
C THR A 49 8.28 -2.10 10.34
N ILE A 50 8.50 -3.42 10.19
CA ILE A 50 9.63 -4.10 10.85
C ILE A 50 10.96 -3.55 10.33
N GLY A 51 11.11 -3.33 9.02
CA GLY A 51 12.30 -2.73 8.44
C GLY A 51 12.58 -1.32 8.96
N ALA A 52 11.55 -0.47 9.04
CA ALA A 52 11.67 0.87 9.59
C ALA A 52 12.06 0.85 11.08
N VAL A 53 11.45 -0.01 11.89
CA VAL A 53 11.77 -0.14 13.32
C VAL A 53 13.18 -0.70 13.53
N SER A 54 13.59 -1.69 12.74
CA SER A 54 14.93 -2.28 12.83
C SER A 54 16.05 -1.31 12.44
N SER A 55 15.74 -0.26 11.68
CA SER A 55 16.71 0.80 11.36
C SER A 55 16.96 1.78 12.51
N ALA A 56 16.10 1.76 13.54
CA ALA A 56 16.26 2.60 14.73
C ALA A 56 17.08 1.87 15.81
N ALA A 57 17.79 2.64 16.65
CA ALA A 57 18.52 2.06 17.78
C ALA A 57 17.56 1.38 18.78
N ARG A 58 17.98 0.26 19.38
CA ARG A 58 17.15 -0.54 20.31
C ARG A 58 16.40 0.28 21.39
N PRO A 59 16.98 1.33 22.01
CA PRO A 59 16.28 2.13 23.01
C PRO A 59 15.08 2.91 22.47
N VAL A 60 15.05 3.22 21.16
CA VAL A 60 14.02 4.04 20.51
C VAL A 60 13.13 3.25 19.55
N ALA A 61 13.27 1.92 19.50
CA ALA A 61 12.48 1.07 18.61
C ALA A 61 10.97 1.18 18.85
N GLY A 62 10.54 1.32 20.12
CA GLY A 62 9.13 1.55 20.46
C GLY A 62 8.59 2.88 19.93
N PHE A 63 9.40 3.95 19.99
CA PHE A 63 9.05 5.25 19.41
C PHE A 63 9.00 5.18 17.88
N ALA A 64 9.96 4.50 17.24
CA ALA A 64 9.98 4.29 15.80
C ALA A 64 8.74 3.51 15.30
N SER A 65 8.29 2.50 16.05
CA SER A 65 7.08 1.74 15.72
C SER A 65 5.82 2.62 15.85
N GLY A 66 5.71 3.38 16.95
CA GLY A 66 4.60 4.33 17.15
C GLY A 66 4.54 5.41 16.07
N LEU A 67 5.69 5.94 15.68
CA LEU A 67 5.84 6.94 14.62
C LEU A 67 5.43 6.35 13.25
N SER A 68 5.89 5.15 12.92
CA SER A 68 5.52 4.44 11.68
C SER A 68 4.01 4.25 11.56
N GLY A 69 3.35 3.80 12.64
CA GLY A 69 1.90 3.62 12.66
C GLY A 69 1.14 4.95 12.53
N SER A 70 1.62 5.99 13.22
CA SER A 70 1.02 7.33 13.19
C SER A 70 1.10 7.95 11.80
N PHE A 71 2.24 7.85 11.11
CA PHE A 71 2.36 8.30 9.72
C PHE A 71 1.48 7.50 8.78
N GLN A 72 1.40 6.17 8.93
CA GLN A 72 0.52 5.35 8.11
C GLN A 72 -0.95 5.82 8.21
N LEU A 73 -1.43 6.10 9.43
CA LEU A 73 -2.79 6.59 9.63
C LEU A 73 -2.99 8.02 9.14
N ALA A 74 -2.02 8.92 9.38
CA ALA A 74 -2.09 10.32 8.96
C ALA A 74 -2.11 10.46 7.42
N PHE A 75 -1.25 9.73 6.72
CA PHE A 75 -1.28 9.69 5.26
C PHE A 75 -2.54 9.00 4.74
N GLY A 76 -2.97 7.89 5.38
CA GLY A 76 -4.20 7.20 5.02
C GLY A 76 -5.43 8.10 5.12
N SER A 77 -5.56 8.88 6.19
CA SER A 77 -6.68 9.81 6.38
C SER A 77 -6.62 11.00 5.41
N LEU A 78 -5.44 11.54 5.13
CA LEU A 78 -5.24 12.61 4.14
C LEU A 78 -5.67 12.15 2.75
N VAL A 79 -5.24 10.96 2.32
CA VAL A 79 -5.62 10.39 1.02
C VAL A 79 -7.12 10.10 0.96
N ALA A 80 -7.71 9.57 2.03
CA ALA A 80 -9.14 9.34 2.09
C ALA A 80 -9.94 10.65 1.97
N TRP A 81 -9.53 11.69 2.70
CA TRP A 81 -10.14 13.02 2.61
C TRP A 81 -10.02 13.60 1.20
N LEU A 82 -8.83 13.55 0.59
CA LEU A 82 -8.59 14.03 -0.76
C LEU A 82 -9.46 13.27 -1.78
N THR A 83 -9.62 11.96 -1.60
CA THR A 83 -10.46 11.11 -2.46
C THR A 83 -11.92 11.57 -2.44
N VAL A 84 -12.47 11.82 -1.25
CA VAL A 84 -13.85 12.32 -1.10
C VAL A 84 -13.98 13.74 -1.66
N TYR A 85 -13.01 14.62 -1.36
CA TYR A 85 -12.98 16.00 -1.86
C TYR A 85 -12.95 16.08 -3.38
N LEU A 86 -12.22 15.18 -4.06
CA LEU A 86 -12.15 15.10 -5.52
C LEU A 86 -13.45 14.60 -6.17
N GLY A 87 -14.47 14.24 -5.39
CA GLY A 87 -15.76 13.80 -5.92
C GLY A 87 -15.89 12.29 -6.11
N ALA A 88 -15.06 11.48 -5.44
CA ALA A 88 -15.21 10.02 -5.49
C ALA A 88 -16.57 9.52 -4.95
N ALA A 89 -17.28 10.34 -4.18
CA ALA A 89 -18.65 10.07 -3.75
C ALA A 89 -19.67 10.15 -4.88
N GLU A 90 -19.40 10.98 -5.90
CA GLU A 90 -20.27 11.19 -7.06
C GLU A 90 -19.83 10.34 -8.26
N ASP A 91 -18.52 10.21 -8.48
CA ASP A 91 -17.96 9.36 -9.52
C ASP A 91 -16.89 8.40 -8.97
N VAL A 92 -17.24 7.11 -8.89
CA VAL A 92 -16.37 6.02 -8.45
C VAL A 92 -15.09 5.91 -9.30
N ARG A 93 -15.09 6.36 -10.56
CA ARG A 93 -13.88 6.38 -11.42
C ARG A 93 -12.78 7.24 -10.80
N ILE A 94 -13.16 8.35 -10.16
CA ILE A 94 -12.22 9.24 -9.45
C ILE A 94 -11.59 8.48 -8.27
N GLY A 95 -12.40 7.79 -7.46
CA GLY A 95 -11.89 6.95 -6.36
C GLY A 95 -10.90 5.89 -6.81
N ILE A 96 -11.20 5.20 -7.92
CA ILE A 96 -10.30 4.18 -8.49
C ILE A 96 -9.00 4.80 -8.99
N SER A 97 -9.07 5.95 -9.65
CA SER A 97 -7.87 6.65 -10.15
C SER A 97 -6.91 7.05 -9.02
N VAL A 98 -7.44 7.49 -7.87
CA VAL A 98 -6.65 7.85 -6.70
C VAL A 98 -5.99 6.61 -6.09
N VAL A 99 -6.75 5.53 -5.90
CA VAL A 99 -6.21 4.26 -5.36
C VAL A 99 -5.15 3.67 -6.30
N PHE A 100 -5.39 3.70 -7.61
CA PHE A 100 -4.45 3.20 -8.60
C PHE A 100 -3.16 4.03 -8.62
N THR A 101 -3.25 5.36 -8.59
CA THR A 101 -2.08 6.25 -8.54
C THR A 101 -1.25 6.00 -7.28
N MET A 102 -1.91 5.78 -6.13
CA MET A 102 -1.21 5.44 -4.89
C MET A 102 -0.55 4.05 -4.92
N ALA A 103 -1.20 3.06 -5.51
CA ALA A 103 -0.60 1.73 -5.68
C ALA A 103 0.66 1.78 -6.58
N VAL A 104 0.61 2.57 -7.66
CA VAL A 104 1.77 2.81 -8.54
C VAL A 104 2.88 3.53 -7.78
N ALA A 105 2.58 4.66 -7.12
CA ALA A 105 3.57 5.44 -6.37
C ALA A 105 4.22 4.61 -5.25
N GLY A 106 3.42 3.88 -4.46
CA GLY A 106 3.92 3.01 -3.39
C GLY A 106 4.82 1.89 -3.91
N THR A 107 4.51 1.35 -5.09
CA THR A 107 5.36 0.31 -5.70
C THR A 107 6.65 0.89 -6.25
N VAL A 108 6.61 2.04 -6.94
CA VAL A 108 7.81 2.74 -7.39
C VAL A 108 8.75 3.01 -6.21
N LEU A 109 8.22 3.50 -5.09
CA LEU A 109 8.98 3.70 -3.86
C LEU A 109 9.55 2.39 -3.30
N ALA A 110 8.78 1.30 -3.29
CA ALA A 110 9.25 -0.01 -2.86
C ALA A 110 10.38 -0.59 -3.74
N PHE A 111 10.42 -0.24 -5.03
CA PHE A 111 11.51 -0.60 -5.93
C PHE A 111 12.74 0.32 -5.78
N LEU A 112 12.54 1.59 -5.43
CA LEU A 112 13.60 2.56 -5.12
C LEU A 112 14.35 2.25 -3.82
N VAL A 113 13.71 1.57 -2.86
CA VAL A 113 14.41 0.99 -1.71
C VAL A 113 15.38 -0.08 -2.25
N ALA A 114 16.66 0.31 -2.29
CA ALA A 114 17.79 -0.50 -2.75
C ALA A 114 17.87 -1.81 -1.95
N PRO A 115 18.38 -2.91 -2.55
CA PRO A 115 18.65 -4.13 -1.80
C PRO A 115 19.67 -3.79 -0.70
N GLU A 116 19.40 -4.21 0.54
CA GLU A 116 20.43 -4.24 1.58
C GLU A 116 21.65 -4.98 1.00
N HIS A 117 22.72 -4.23 0.79
CA HIS A 117 24.00 -4.82 0.49
C HIS A 117 24.40 -5.59 1.74
N SER A 118 24.39 -6.92 1.62
CA SER A 118 25.10 -7.84 2.52
C SER A 118 26.46 -7.24 2.90
N LYS A 119 26.63 -6.92 4.19
CA LYS A 119 27.90 -6.97 4.92
C LYS A 119 27.69 -6.54 6.38
N SER A 120 27.63 -7.53 7.26
CA SER A 120 28.32 -7.45 8.54
C SER A 120 28.67 -8.86 9.03
N THR A 121 29.59 -9.51 8.31
CA THR A 121 30.56 -10.39 8.98
C THR A 121 31.61 -9.49 9.62
N ALA A 122 31.54 -9.36 10.94
CA ALA A 122 32.67 -9.09 11.84
C ALA A 122 32.21 -9.39 13.27
#